data_AF-A0A1H8TD18-F1
#
_entry.id   AF-A0A1H8TD18-F1
#
_cell.length_a   1.000
_cell.length_b   1.000
_cell.length_c   1.000
_cell.angle_alpha   90.00
_cell.angle_beta   90.00
_cell.angle_gamma   90.00
#
_symmetry.space_group_name_H-M   'P 1'
#
loop_
_entity.id
_entity.type
_entity.pdbx_description
1 polymer ?
#
loop_
_entity_poly.entity_id
_entity_poly.type
_entity_poly.pdbx_seq_one_letter_code
_entity_poly.pdbx_strand_id
1 'polypeptide(L)'
;MQWERAWLARREVRWRRGTEVVECFRFADGYVATVEYTDRDVTWQLTAGPVPLAGALFTVALYTQHDVTPQIDPDGRMFTAIGDDGPRQVFTETPDEPVEYVYVDAFRTLEEFPDCIDTAPLEQTFKRLSYSPRRELRFG
;
A
#
# COMPACT_ATOMS: atom_id res chain seq x y z
N MET A 1 19.59 3.02 -4.74
CA MET A 1 19.35 3.74 -3.48
C MET A 1 18.20 3.06 -2.77
N GLN A 2 18.30 2.80 -1.48
CA GLN A 2 17.34 1.99 -0.71
C GLN A 2 16.32 2.91 -0.01
N TRP A 3 15.09 2.44 0.16
CA TRP A 3 14.07 3.12 0.97
C TRP A 3 14.43 3.04 2.46
N GLU A 4 14.44 4.18 3.14
CA GLU A 4 14.66 4.27 4.57
C GLU A 4 13.32 4.38 5.32
N ARG A 5 13.09 3.49 6.30
CA ARG A 5 11.84 3.45 7.06
C ARG A 5 11.97 4.15 8.41
N ALA A 6 11.02 5.02 8.72
CA ALA A 6 10.88 5.69 10.02
C ALA A 6 9.46 5.52 10.58
N TRP A 7 9.35 5.53 11.91
CA TRP A 7 8.05 5.52 12.59
C TRP A 7 7.71 6.94 13.03
N LEU A 8 6.55 7.45 12.60
CA LEU A 8 6.08 8.78 13.02
C LEU A 8 5.21 8.67 14.28
N ALA A 9 4.35 7.65 14.33
CA ALA A 9 3.48 7.37 15.46
C ALA A 9 3.28 5.86 15.68
N ARG A 10 2.32 5.50 16.53
CA ARG A 10 1.97 4.10 16.78
C ARG A 10 1.28 3.45 15.57
N ARG A 11 0.51 4.22 14.82
CA ARG A 11 -0.37 3.77 13.71
C ARG A 11 0.00 4.39 12.36
N GLU A 12 1.26 4.77 12.24
CA GLU A 12 1.77 5.52 11.09
C GLU A 12 3.24 5.19 10.87
N VAL A 13 3.58 5.02 9.61
CA VAL A 13 4.92 4.67 9.14
C VAL A 13 5.24 5.47 7.89
N ARG A 14 6.52 5.80 7.75
CA ARG A 14 7.05 6.56 6.62
C ARG A 14 8.22 5.80 6.00
N TRP A 15 8.30 5.82 4.68
CA TRP A 15 9.47 5.42 3.90
C TRP A 15 9.96 6.63 3.10
N ARG A 16 11.27 6.81 3.02
CA ARG A 16 11.88 7.90 2.26
C ARG A 16 12.94 7.39 1.29
N ARG A 17 12.96 7.97 0.08
CA ARG A 17 14.02 7.78 -0.92
C ARG A 17 14.23 9.10 -1.67
N GLY A 18 15.35 9.76 -1.40
CA GLY A 18 15.63 11.08 -1.99
C GLY A 18 14.56 12.11 -1.62
N THR A 19 13.85 12.60 -2.64
CA THR A 19 12.76 13.58 -2.49
C THR A 19 11.37 12.95 -2.36
N GLU A 20 11.27 11.62 -2.42
CA GLU A 20 10.01 10.89 -2.29
C GLU A 20 9.81 10.40 -0.86
N VAL A 21 8.59 10.59 -0.36
CA VAL A 21 8.17 10.16 0.97
C VAL A 21 6.86 9.41 0.85
N VAL A 22 6.86 8.11 1.14
CA VAL A 22 5.64 7.30 1.21
C VAL A 22 5.20 7.19 2.65
N GLU A 23 3.91 7.39 2.91
CA GLU A 23 3.33 7.21 4.24
C GLU A 23 2.20 6.19 4.20
N CYS A 24 2.04 5.44 5.30
CA CYS A 24 0.88 4.60 5.54
C CYS A 24 0.38 4.83 6.96
N PHE A 25 -0.88 5.25 7.09
CA PHE A 25 -1.46 5.63 8.36
C PHE A 25 -2.92 5.20 8.48
N ARG A 26 -3.36 5.00 9.72
CA ARG A 26 -4.76 4.67 10.00
C ARG A 26 -5.65 5.89 9.80
N PHE A 27 -6.71 5.73 9.03
CA PHE A 27 -7.76 6.73 8.84
C PHE A 27 -9.13 6.05 8.89
N ALA A 28 -10.02 6.58 9.74
CA ALA A 28 -11.29 5.93 10.09
C ALA A 28 -11.07 4.45 10.49
N ASP A 29 -11.78 3.53 9.84
CA ASP A 29 -11.72 2.09 10.10
C ASP A 29 -10.69 1.34 9.22
N GLY A 30 -9.96 2.06 8.36
CA GLY A 30 -8.97 1.48 7.46
C GLY A 30 -7.60 2.18 7.51
N TYR A 31 -6.81 1.94 6.48
CA TYR A 31 -5.50 2.54 6.26
C TYR A 31 -5.45 3.23 4.91
N VAL A 32 -4.74 4.34 4.86
CA VAL A 32 -4.49 5.12 3.65
C VAL A 32 -2.98 5.14 3.41
N ALA A 33 -2.58 5.05 2.14
CA ALA A 33 -1.21 5.28 1.72
C ALA A 33 -1.11 6.51 0.81
N THR A 34 -0.05 7.29 1.00
CA THR A 34 0.24 8.52 0.22
C THR A 34 1.69 8.54 -0.22
N VAL A 35 1.98 9.30 -1.27
CA VAL A 35 3.34 9.69 -1.67
C VAL A 35 3.43 11.21 -1.75
N GLU A 36 4.47 11.76 -1.12
CA GLU A 36 4.86 13.16 -1.19
C GLU A 36 6.14 13.29 -2.02
N TYR A 37 6.14 14.24 -2.96
CA TYR A 37 7.33 14.69 -3.68
C TYR A 37 7.79 16.02 -3.08
N THR A 38 8.73 15.95 -2.15
CA THR A 38 9.21 17.08 -1.33
C THR A 38 9.84 18.22 -2.15
N ASP A 39 10.35 17.93 -3.34
CA ASP A 39 10.91 18.91 -4.28
C ASP A 39 9.83 19.74 -5.01
N ARG A 40 8.59 19.24 -5.00
CA ARG A 40 7.44 19.83 -5.70
C ARG A 40 6.34 20.28 -4.76
N ASP A 41 6.49 20.01 -3.45
CA ASP A 41 5.50 20.30 -2.40
C ASP A 41 4.11 19.75 -2.77
N VAL A 42 4.07 18.50 -3.24
CA VAL A 42 2.83 17.84 -3.67
C VAL A 42 2.69 16.46 -3.06
N THR A 43 1.50 16.16 -2.56
CA THR A 43 1.14 14.87 -1.98
C THR A 43 -0.03 14.26 -2.74
N TRP A 44 0.14 13.01 -3.13
CA TRP A 44 -0.87 12.20 -3.82
C TRP A 44 -1.29 11.03 -2.97
N GLN A 45 -2.57 10.66 -3.06
CA GLN A 45 -3.04 9.40 -2.48
C GLN A 45 -2.67 8.25 -3.40
N LEU A 46 -2.00 7.24 -2.85
CA LEU A 46 -1.79 5.96 -3.53
C LEU A 46 -3.01 5.05 -3.36
N THR A 47 -3.76 5.21 -2.27
CA THR A 47 -5.05 4.56 -2.05
C THR A 47 -6.20 5.54 -2.24
N ALA A 48 -7.20 5.22 -3.06
CA ALA A 48 -8.39 6.04 -3.31
C ALA A 48 -9.29 6.28 -2.06
N GLY A 49 -9.01 5.57 -0.97
CA GLY A 49 -9.70 5.71 0.32
C GLY A 49 -9.15 4.71 1.34
N PRO A 50 -9.78 4.62 2.53
CA PRO A 50 -9.37 3.67 3.56
C PRO A 50 -9.58 2.22 3.09
N VAL A 51 -8.51 1.45 3.08
CA VAL A 51 -8.50 0.02 2.75
C VAL A 51 -8.01 -0.81 3.94
N PRO A 52 -8.14 -2.15 3.91
CA PRO A 52 -7.49 -3.00 4.90
C PRO A 52 -5.99 -2.71 5.01
N LEU A 53 -5.38 -2.96 6.17
CA LEU A 53 -3.95 -2.73 6.38
C LEU A 53 -3.08 -3.45 5.33
N ALA A 54 -3.41 -4.71 5.03
CA ALA A 54 -2.70 -5.46 3.99
C ALA A 54 -2.83 -4.78 2.62
N GLY A 55 -4.03 -4.33 2.22
CA GLY A 55 -4.21 -3.58 0.98
C GLY A 55 -3.41 -2.26 0.92
N ALA A 56 -3.37 -1.51 2.02
CA ALA A 56 -2.54 -0.30 2.07
C ALA A 56 -1.05 -0.62 1.95
N LEU A 57 -0.57 -1.70 2.58
CA LEU A 57 0.83 -2.12 2.47
C LEU A 57 1.17 -2.73 1.12
N PHE A 58 0.22 -3.40 0.46
CA PHE A 58 0.37 -3.84 -0.92
C PHE A 58 0.59 -2.63 -1.84
N THR A 59 -0.20 -1.58 -1.65
CA THR A 59 -0.07 -0.32 -2.40
C THR A 59 1.29 0.36 -2.16
N VAL A 60 1.77 0.37 -0.90
CA VAL A 60 3.13 0.84 -0.59
C VAL A 60 4.18 -0.02 -1.30
N ALA A 61 4.00 -1.34 -1.31
CA ALA A 61 4.94 -2.27 -1.95
C ALA A 61 5.01 -2.06 -3.47
N LEU A 62 3.87 -1.92 -4.14
CA LEU A 62 3.79 -1.59 -5.55
C LEU A 62 4.61 -0.35 -5.90
N TYR A 63 4.44 0.74 -5.13
CA TYR A 63 5.19 1.97 -5.38
C TYR A 63 6.67 1.81 -5.07
N THR A 64 6.99 1.29 -3.88
CA THR A 64 8.38 1.28 -3.39
C THR A 64 9.28 0.25 -4.06
N GLN A 65 8.71 -0.87 -4.53
CA GLN A 65 9.44 -1.98 -5.16
C GLN A 65 9.37 -1.92 -6.69
N HIS A 66 8.23 -1.45 -7.24
CA HIS A 66 7.94 -1.54 -8.68
C HIS A 66 7.65 -0.19 -9.35
N ASP A 67 7.58 0.92 -8.60
CA ASP A 67 7.18 2.24 -9.11
C ASP A 67 5.80 2.25 -9.78
N VAL A 68 4.89 1.39 -9.28
CA VAL A 68 3.52 1.22 -9.82
C VAL A 68 2.49 1.75 -8.83
N THR A 69 1.47 2.42 -9.35
CA THR A 69 0.27 2.79 -8.58
C THR A 69 -0.93 1.96 -9.02
N PRO A 70 -1.81 1.55 -8.09
CA PRO A 70 -3.08 0.92 -8.44
C PRO A 70 -3.93 1.78 -9.38
N GLN A 71 -4.70 1.11 -10.21
CA GLN A 71 -5.75 1.71 -11.04
C GLN A 71 -7.10 1.58 -10.36
N ILE A 72 -8.09 2.34 -10.82
CA ILE A 72 -9.46 2.33 -10.29
C ILE A 72 -10.38 1.80 -11.38
N ASP A 73 -11.16 0.76 -11.06
CA ASP A 73 -12.16 0.21 -11.96
C ASP A 73 -13.43 1.10 -12.01
N PRO A 74 -14.40 0.83 -12.91
CA PRO A 74 -15.64 1.62 -12.98
C PRO A 74 -16.48 1.63 -11.69
N ASP A 75 -16.31 0.64 -10.82
CA ASP A 75 -17.00 0.53 -9.53
C ASP A 75 -16.25 1.28 -8.40
N GLY A 76 -15.12 1.93 -8.72
CA GLY A 76 -14.30 2.67 -7.76
C GLY A 76 -13.36 1.78 -6.95
N ARG A 77 -13.20 0.50 -7.30
CA ARG A 77 -12.31 -0.43 -6.61
C ARG A 77 -10.91 -0.34 -7.18
N MET A 78 -9.93 -0.37 -6.30
CA MET A 78 -8.54 -0.33 -6.71
C MET A 78 -8.02 -1.71 -7.08
N PHE A 79 -7.33 -1.79 -8.21
CA PHE A 79 -6.71 -3.01 -8.70
C PHE A 79 -5.33 -2.76 -9.31
N THR A 80 -4.56 -3.82 -9.49
CA THR A 80 -3.30 -3.82 -10.24
C THR A 80 -3.23 -5.06 -11.10
N ALA A 81 -2.73 -4.91 -12.32
CA ALA A 81 -2.49 -6.05 -13.20
C ALA A 81 -1.11 -6.65 -12.88
N ILE A 82 -1.04 -7.97 -12.74
CA ILE A 82 0.19 -8.72 -12.53
C ILE A 82 0.46 -9.54 -13.79
N GLY A 83 1.56 -9.25 -14.48
CA GLY A 83 2.07 -10.06 -15.58
C GLY A 83 3.29 -10.89 -15.15
N ASP A 84 3.90 -11.57 -16.11
CA ASP A 84 5.09 -12.40 -15.87
C ASP A 84 6.28 -11.59 -15.34
N ASP A 85 6.42 -10.34 -15.80
CA ASP A 85 7.46 -9.40 -15.35
C ASP A 85 7.09 -8.64 -14.06
N GLY A 86 5.93 -8.94 -13.48
CA GLY A 86 5.44 -8.33 -12.24
C GLY A 86 4.30 -7.32 -12.44
N PRO A 87 4.10 -6.41 -11.47
CA PRO A 87 2.99 -5.47 -11.50
C PRO A 87 3.12 -4.44 -12.61
N ARG A 88 2.00 -4.11 -13.28
CA ARG A 88 1.95 -3.08 -14.33
C ARG A 88 0.62 -2.34 -14.36
N GLN A 89 0.68 -1.15 -14.95
CA GLN A 89 -0.51 -0.40 -15.34
C GLN A 89 -0.95 -0.84 -16.73
N VAL A 90 -2.26 -1.08 -16.87
CA VAL A 90 -2.91 -1.52 -18.11
C VAL A 90 -3.91 -0.44 -18.49
N PHE A 91 -3.63 0.27 -19.59
CA PHE A 91 -4.46 1.37 -20.08
C PHE A 91 -5.38 0.98 -21.24
N THR A 92 -5.26 -0.25 -21.74
CA THR A 92 -6.04 -0.79 -22.87
C THR A 92 -6.99 -1.88 -22.39
N GLU A 93 -8.16 -2.02 -23.04
CA GLU A 93 -9.13 -3.07 -22.69
C GLU A 93 -8.57 -4.49 -22.90
N THR A 94 -7.63 -4.65 -23.83
CA THR A 94 -6.92 -5.92 -24.06
C THR A 94 -5.43 -5.67 -23.84
N PRO A 95 -4.83 -6.22 -22.77
CA PRO A 95 -3.40 -6.16 -22.59
C PRO A 95 -2.71 -7.01 -23.66
N ASP A 96 -1.53 -6.60 -24.11
CA ASP A 96 -0.76 -7.31 -25.14
C ASP A 96 -0.30 -8.71 -24.68
N GLU A 97 -0.35 -8.94 -23.37
CA GLU A 97 0.01 -10.19 -22.71
C GLU A 97 -1.02 -10.53 -21.63
N PRO A 98 -1.17 -11.83 -21.28
CA PRO A 98 -1.99 -12.24 -20.14
C PRO A 98 -1.59 -11.52 -18.84
N VAL A 99 -2.59 -11.13 -18.06
CA VAL A 99 -2.41 -10.56 -16.73
C VAL A 99 -3.47 -11.07 -15.78
N GLU A 100 -3.12 -11.16 -14.51
CA GLU A 100 -4.08 -11.34 -13.42
C GLU A 100 -4.42 -9.98 -12.81
N TYR A 101 -5.70 -9.70 -12.64
CA TYR A 101 -6.16 -8.48 -11.97
C TYR A 101 -6.35 -8.75 -10.48
N VAL A 102 -5.56 -8.08 -9.65
CA VAL A 102 -5.60 -8.24 -8.20
C VAL A 102 -6.11 -6.98 -7.55
N TYR A 103 -7.09 -7.13 -6.66
CA TYR A 103 -7.78 -6.01 -6.01
C TYR A 103 -7.18 -5.71 -4.64
N VAL A 104 -6.94 -4.43 -4.36
CA VAL A 104 -6.32 -3.96 -3.10
C VAL A 104 -7.18 -4.33 -1.88
N ASP A 105 -8.50 -4.35 -2.04
CA ASP A 105 -9.46 -4.66 -0.97
C ASP A 105 -9.57 -6.15 -0.63
N ALA A 106 -9.01 -7.03 -1.47
CA ALA A 106 -9.03 -8.47 -1.28
C ALA A 106 -8.08 -8.92 -0.16
N PHE A 107 -6.97 -8.21 0.05
CA PHE A 107 -5.96 -8.61 1.02
C PHE A 107 -6.38 -8.35 2.46
N ARG A 108 -6.10 -9.33 3.31
CA ARG A 108 -6.27 -9.37 4.76
C ARG A 108 -4.93 -9.57 5.45
N THR A 109 -4.02 -10.33 4.86
CA THR A 109 -2.68 -10.59 5.40
C THR A 109 -1.59 -10.42 4.32
N LEU A 110 -0.32 -10.50 4.72
CA LEU A 110 0.80 -10.35 3.77
C LEU A 110 1.02 -11.62 2.94
N GLU A 111 0.65 -12.79 3.48
CA GLU A 111 0.79 -14.10 2.84
C GLU A 111 -0.12 -14.27 1.61
N GLU A 112 -1.11 -13.40 1.46
CA GLU A 112 -2.01 -13.38 0.31
C GLU A 112 -1.44 -12.56 -0.85
N PHE A 113 -0.30 -11.86 -0.67
CA PHE A 113 0.28 -11.05 -1.72
C PHE A 113 0.81 -11.91 -2.88
N PRO A 114 0.77 -11.41 -4.12
CA PRO A 114 1.43 -12.06 -5.24
C PRO A 114 2.93 -12.22 -4.99
N ASP A 115 3.51 -13.33 -5.47
CA ASP A 115 4.93 -13.70 -5.26
C ASP A 115 5.95 -12.63 -5.72
N CYS A 116 5.56 -11.77 -6.66
CA CYS A 116 6.37 -10.65 -7.12
C CYS A 116 6.55 -9.52 -6.07
N ILE A 117 5.83 -9.57 -4.95
CA ILE A 117 5.94 -8.61 -3.85
C ILE A 117 6.78 -9.21 -2.74
N ASP A 118 7.92 -8.57 -2.43
CA ASP A 118 8.71 -8.92 -1.26
C ASP A 118 8.02 -8.40 0.00
N THR A 119 7.55 -9.32 0.83
CA THR A 119 6.85 -9.02 2.08
C THR A 119 7.78 -8.77 3.25
N ALA A 120 9.04 -9.20 3.19
CA ALA A 120 9.98 -9.12 4.31
C ALA A 120 10.18 -7.67 4.83
N PRO A 121 10.29 -6.63 3.97
CA PRO A 121 10.37 -5.24 4.43
C PRO A 121 9.10 -4.75 5.16
N LEU A 122 7.96 -5.41 4.96
CA LEU A 122 6.64 -5.00 5.43
C LEU A 122 6.20 -5.72 6.70
N GLU A 123 6.73 -6.90 7.00
CA GLU A 123 6.31 -7.74 8.13
C GLU A 123 6.28 -6.98 9.47
N GLN A 124 7.35 -6.25 9.78
CA GLN A 124 7.43 -5.48 11.03
C GLN A 124 6.40 -4.35 11.07
N THR A 125 6.08 -3.76 9.92
CA THR A 125 5.03 -2.75 9.75
C THR A 125 3.66 -3.34 9.95
N PHE A 126 3.35 -4.45 9.28
CA PHE A 126 2.07 -5.14 9.44
C PHE A 126 1.86 -5.54 10.90
N LYS A 127 2.86 -6.15 11.55
CA LYS A 127 2.79 -6.53 12.96
C LYS A 127 2.54 -5.34 13.89
N ARG A 128 3.21 -4.22 13.65
CA ARG A 128 3.08 -3.02 14.50
C ARG A 128 1.73 -2.33 14.31
N LEU A 129 1.29 -2.17 13.07
CA LEU A 129 0.06 -1.43 12.74
C LEU A 129 -1.21 -2.27 12.97
N SER A 130 -1.14 -3.60 12.81
CA SER A 130 -2.26 -4.50 13.16
C SER A 130 -2.57 -4.49 14.66
N TYR A 131 -1.59 -4.13 15.50
CA TYR A 131 -1.77 -4.06 16.94
C TYR A 131 -2.72 -2.91 17.34
N SER A 132 -3.96 -3.26 17.69
CA SER A 132 -4.84 -2.38 18.46
C SER A 132 -4.75 -2.76 19.94
N PRO A 133 -4.23 -1.88 20.83
CA PRO A 133 -4.37 -2.13 22.26
C PRO A 133 -5.88 -2.24 22.55
N ARG A 134 -6.30 -3.35 23.16
CA ARG A 134 -7.65 -3.49 23.70
C ARG A 134 -7.90 -2.25 24.54
N ARG A 135 -8.96 -1.50 24.23
CA ARG A 135 -9.54 -0.54 25.16
C ARG A 135 -9.97 -1.39 26.36
N GLU A 136 -9.16 -1.45 27.41
CA GLU A 136 -9.66 -1.88 28.70
C GLU A 136 -10.76 -0.89 29.04
N LEU A 137 -12.01 -1.34 28.92
CA LEU A 137 -13.13 -0.68 29.54
C LEU A 137 -12.80 -0.71 31.04
N ARG A 138 -12.30 0.41 31.56
CA ARG A 138 -12.27 0.67 32.99
C ARG A 138 -13.72 0.80 33.40
N PHE A 139 -14.32 -0.32 33.81
CA PHE A 139 -15.50 -0.28 34.65
C PHE A 139 -15.04 0.26 35.99
N GLY A 140 -15.30 1.55 36.21
CA GLY A 140 -15.30 2.19 37.52
C GLY A 140 -16.73 2.28 38.03
#